data_AF-A0A1I5L9U1-F1
#
_entry.id   AF-A0A1I5L9U1-F1
#
_cell.length_a   1.000
_cell.length_b   1.000
_cell.length_c   1.000
_cell.angle_alpha   90.00
_cell.angle_beta   90.00
_cell.angle_gamma   90.00
#
_symmetry.space_group_name_H-M   'P 1'
#
loop_
_entity.id
_entity.type
_entity.pdbx_description
1 polymer ?
#
loop_
_entity_poly.entity_id
_entity_poly.type
_entity_poly.pdbx_seq_one_letter_code
_entity_poly.pdbx_strand_id
1 'polypeptide(L)'
;MQAEHAKIKDQISIDKERMQDEIALKEIESVKQEIELQVSENKATEEILKQDQLKANAERELAQKRAEREEREALSRFRRGRILGWLKTVLLVVLSLLLVIYLLLASYRAYRWVTEEPLIKEVERVVEVEKQVEKIVEVEKEVTVTEIPDECTQIRRNGEIYVSCDGVTVSGSPTIGDSGLKEIPDLVTE
;
A
#
# COMPACT_ATOMS: atom_id res chain seq x y z
N MET A 1 119.68 -2.30 43.57
CA MET A 1 118.96 -3.48 43.05
C MET A 1 117.61 -3.71 43.75
N GLN A 2 117.51 -3.83 45.08
CA GLN A 2 116.22 -4.14 45.74
C GLN A 2 115.11 -3.08 45.54
N ALA A 3 115.45 -1.79 45.46
CA ALA A 3 114.48 -0.71 45.26
C ALA A 3 113.87 -0.67 43.83
N GLU A 4 114.58 -1.18 42.82
CA GLU A 4 114.05 -1.25 41.44
C GLU A 4 113.07 -2.41 41.27
N HIS A 5 113.32 -3.54 41.93
CA HIS A 5 112.39 -4.67 41.94
C HIS A 5 111.04 -4.32 42.59
N ALA A 6 111.03 -3.46 43.61
CA ALA A 6 109.79 -2.99 44.24
C ALA A 6 108.94 -2.15 43.27
N LYS A 7 109.55 -1.19 42.57
CA LYS A 7 108.86 -0.36 41.57
C LYS A 7 108.29 -1.18 40.41
N ILE A 8 109.04 -2.18 39.93
CA ILE A 8 108.57 -3.07 38.86
C ILE A 8 107.35 -3.89 39.32
N LYS A 9 107.34 -4.35 40.58
CA LYS A 9 106.23 -5.12 41.13
C LYS A 9 104.95 -4.28 41.26
N ASP A 10 105.07 -3.03 41.69
CA ASP A 10 103.94 -2.09 41.80
C ASP A 10 103.36 -1.74 40.41
N GLN A 11 104.22 -1.54 39.41
CA GLN A 11 103.80 -1.29 38.03
C GLN A 11 103.00 -2.46 37.46
N ILE A 12 103.45 -3.69 37.70
CA ILE A 12 102.76 -4.91 37.24
C ILE A 12 101.38 -5.06 37.91
N SER A 13 101.23 -4.70 39.20
CA SER A 13 99.92 -4.74 39.85
C SER A 13 98.95 -3.72 39.26
N ILE A 14 99.42 -2.51 38.99
CA ILE A 14 98.59 -1.45 38.38
C ILE A 14 98.17 -1.84 36.96
N ASP A 15 99.09 -2.38 36.16
CA ASP A 15 98.78 -2.85 34.80
C ASP A 15 97.82 -4.04 34.81
N LYS A 16 97.91 -4.91 35.83
CA LYS A 16 96.99 -6.04 36.01
C LYS A 16 95.57 -5.58 36.39
N GLU A 17 95.44 -4.59 37.27
CA GLU A 17 94.14 -3.97 37.59
C GLU A 17 93.53 -3.30 36.36
N ARG A 18 94.32 -2.53 35.59
CA ARG A 18 93.86 -1.90 34.34
C ARG A 18 93.38 -2.92 33.31
N MET A 19 94.11 -4.04 33.16
CA MET A 19 93.66 -5.11 32.26
C MET A 19 92.37 -5.78 32.75
N GLN A 20 92.18 -5.94 34.06
CA GLN A 20 90.93 -6.48 34.59
C GLN A 20 89.76 -5.52 34.40
N ASP A 21 89.98 -4.21 34.59
CA ASP A 21 88.97 -3.17 34.34
C ASP A 21 88.58 -3.11 32.87
N GLU A 22 89.54 -3.22 31.94
CA GLU A 22 89.27 -3.24 30.49
C GLU A 22 88.48 -4.49 30.07
N ILE A 23 88.74 -5.65 30.67
CA ILE A 23 87.98 -6.87 30.41
C ILE A 23 86.54 -6.71 30.93
N ALA A 24 86.38 -6.18 32.15
CA ALA A 24 85.06 -5.94 32.74
C ALA A 24 84.25 -4.91 31.93
N LEU A 25 84.89 -3.85 31.44
CA LEU A 25 84.25 -2.86 30.55
C LEU A 25 83.77 -3.49 29.24
N LYS A 26 84.59 -4.35 28.61
CA LYS A 26 84.21 -5.06 27.38
C LYS A 26 83.05 -6.02 27.60
N GLU A 27 82.99 -6.71 28.73
CA GLU A 27 81.86 -7.57 29.09
C GLU A 27 80.57 -6.77 29.33
N ILE A 28 80.67 -5.58 29.96
CA ILE A 28 79.51 -4.71 30.16
C ILE A 28 79.00 -4.17 28.81
N GLU A 29 79.90 -3.80 27.89
CA GLU A 29 79.53 -3.33 26.55
C GLU A 29 78.86 -4.42 25.72
N SER A 30 79.34 -5.66 25.75
CA SER A 30 78.73 -6.77 25.01
C SER A 30 77.33 -7.11 25.54
N VAL A 31 77.17 -7.15 26.87
CA VAL A 31 75.85 -7.35 27.50
C VAL A 31 74.90 -6.20 27.16
N LYS A 32 75.39 -4.96 27.15
CA LYS A 32 74.58 -3.80 26.76
C LYS A 32 74.12 -3.91 25.30
N GLN A 33 74.99 -4.31 24.38
CA GLN A 33 74.62 -4.54 22.98
C GLN A 33 73.57 -5.65 22.84
N GLU A 34 73.71 -6.74 23.58
CA GLU A 34 72.74 -7.84 23.57
C GLU A 34 71.35 -7.40 24.08
N ILE A 35 71.32 -6.60 25.17
CA ILE A 35 70.07 -6.04 25.71
C ILE A 35 69.44 -5.06 24.71
N GLU A 36 70.22 -4.18 24.08
CA GLU A 36 69.69 -3.25 23.08
C GLU A 36 69.09 -4.00 21.88
N LEU A 37 69.72 -5.09 21.46
CA LEU A 37 69.24 -5.94 20.37
C LEU A 37 67.93 -6.64 20.77
N GLN A 38 67.84 -7.25 21.96
CA GLN A 38 66.60 -7.86 22.46
C GLN A 38 65.46 -6.84 22.62
N VAL A 39 65.77 -5.62 23.09
CA VAL A 39 64.76 -4.55 23.19
C VAL A 39 64.26 -4.13 21.80
N SER A 40 65.14 -4.09 20.79
CA SER A 40 64.75 -3.76 19.43
C SER A 40 63.84 -4.83 18.80
N GLU A 41 64.14 -6.11 19.00
CA GLU A 41 63.31 -7.23 18.53
C GLU A 41 61.95 -7.26 19.24
N ASN A 42 61.93 -7.06 20.56
CA ASN A 42 60.69 -7.00 21.32
C ASN A 42 59.79 -5.83 20.88
N LYS A 43 60.37 -4.66 20.57
CA LYS A 43 59.60 -3.53 20.01
C LYS A 43 59.02 -3.85 18.63
N ALA A 44 59.82 -4.46 17.75
CA ALA A 44 59.37 -4.84 16.41
C ALA A 44 58.23 -5.87 16.47
N THR A 45 58.33 -6.88 17.34
CA THR A 45 57.26 -7.87 17.53
C THR A 45 56.00 -7.26 18.13
N GLU A 46 56.12 -6.31 19.06
CA GLU A 46 54.97 -5.62 19.66
C GLU A 46 54.22 -4.75 18.63
N GLU A 47 54.94 -4.08 17.72
CA GLU A 47 54.35 -3.31 16.63
C GLU A 47 53.60 -4.20 15.63
N ILE A 48 54.17 -5.35 15.28
CA ILE A 48 53.51 -6.34 14.41
C ILE A 48 52.23 -6.85 15.07
N LEU A 49 52.29 -7.22 16.36
CA LEU A 49 51.12 -7.69 17.10
C LEU A 49 50.02 -6.62 17.19
N LYS A 50 50.38 -5.36 17.43
CA LYS A 50 49.42 -4.24 17.42
C LYS A 50 48.79 -4.06 16.04
N GLN A 51 49.58 -4.15 14.98
CA GLN A 51 49.07 -4.03 13.62
C GLN A 51 48.10 -5.16 13.27
N ASP A 52 48.41 -6.40 13.67
CA ASP A 52 47.55 -7.55 13.42
C ASP A 52 46.27 -7.51 14.26
N GLN A 53 46.33 -7.04 15.50
CA GLN A 53 45.14 -6.79 16.32
C GLN A 53 44.23 -5.73 15.69
N LEU A 54 44.81 -4.63 15.15
CA LEU A 54 44.04 -3.60 14.46
C LEU A 54 43.36 -4.14 13.19
N LYS A 55 44.07 -4.95 12.39
CA LYS A 55 43.49 -5.61 11.21
C LYS A 55 42.37 -6.56 11.61
N ALA A 56 42.58 -7.40 12.62
CA ALA A 56 41.56 -8.34 13.10
C ALA A 56 40.31 -7.61 13.64
N ASN A 57 40.49 -6.49 14.34
CA ASN A 57 39.38 -5.67 14.82
C ASN A 57 38.64 -4.98 13.67
N ALA A 58 39.36 -4.46 12.67
CA ALA A 58 38.75 -3.89 11.48
C ALA A 58 37.95 -4.93 10.68
N GLU A 59 38.46 -6.16 10.55
CA GLU A 59 37.74 -7.26 9.90
C GLU A 59 36.47 -7.64 10.67
N ARG A 60 36.51 -7.69 12.00
CA ARG A 60 35.33 -7.93 12.84
C ARG A 60 34.28 -6.84 12.67
N GLU A 61 34.69 -5.57 12.67
CA GLU A 61 33.78 -4.45 12.46
C GLU A 61 33.15 -4.48 11.06
N LEU A 62 33.94 -4.83 10.04
CA LEU A 62 33.43 -5.02 8.68
C LEU A 62 32.44 -6.19 8.60
N ALA A 63 32.72 -7.31 9.26
CA ALA A 63 31.82 -8.45 9.33
C ALA A 63 30.50 -8.10 10.03
N GLN A 64 30.56 -7.36 11.15
CA GLN A 64 29.36 -6.86 11.85
C GLN A 64 28.55 -5.92 10.95
N LYS A 65 29.19 -4.94 10.30
CA LYS A 65 28.50 -4.03 9.36
C LYS A 65 27.86 -4.77 8.18
N ARG A 66 28.48 -5.86 7.70
CA ARG A 66 27.89 -6.71 6.65
C ARG A 66 26.65 -7.43 7.17
N ALA A 67 26.74 -8.06 8.34
CA ALA A 67 25.59 -8.73 8.98
C ALA A 67 24.43 -7.74 9.22
N GLU A 68 24.70 -6.55 9.75
CA GLU A 68 23.67 -5.52 9.95
C GLU A 68 23.02 -5.06 8.64
N ARG A 69 23.80 -4.94 7.56
CA ARG A 69 23.25 -4.61 6.24
C ARG A 69 22.36 -5.73 5.71
N GLU A 70 22.79 -6.98 5.82
CA GLU A 70 22.02 -8.14 5.40
C GLU A 70 20.70 -8.25 6.17
N GLU A 71 20.70 -8.00 7.48
CA GLU A 71 19.48 -7.97 8.29
C GLU A 71 18.53 -6.85 7.86
N ARG A 72 19.06 -5.63 7.65
CA ARG A 72 18.26 -4.50 7.16
C ARG A 72 17.68 -4.78 5.77
N GLU A 73 18.47 -5.38 4.88
CA GLU A 73 18.04 -5.77 3.55
C GLU A 73 16.98 -6.86 3.59
N ALA A 74 17.15 -7.88 4.44
CA ALA A 74 16.16 -8.92 4.66
C ALA A 74 14.83 -8.32 5.14
N LEU A 75 14.86 -7.49 6.19
CA LEU A 75 13.68 -6.79 6.69
C LEU A 75 13.02 -5.92 5.63
N SER A 76 13.81 -5.22 4.81
CA SER A 76 13.28 -4.39 3.72
C SER A 76 12.59 -5.23 2.63
N ARG A 77 13.16 -6.40 2.29
CA ARG A 77 12.57 -7.35 1.34
C ARG A 77 11.27 -7.93 1.87
N PHE A 78 11.22 -8.32 3.15
CA PHE A 78 10.00 -8.79 3.79
C PHE A 78 8.90 -7.73 3.79
N ARG A 79 9.24 -6.47 4.12
CA ARG A 79 8.28 -5.35 4.09
C ARG A 79 7.75 -5.10 2.68
N ARG A 80 8.63 -5.02 1.68
CA ARG A 80 8.25 -4.84 0.27
C ARG A 80 7.36 -5.99 -0.22
N GLY A 81 7.72 -7.23 0.09
CA GLY A 81 6.93 -8.41 -0.27
C GLY A 81 5.52 -8.38 0.34
N ARG A 82 5.39 -8.02 1.62
CA ARG A 82 4.08 -7.90 2.28
C ARG A 82 3.23 -6.77 1.68
N ILE A 83 3.83 -5.61 1.39
CA ILE A 83 3.12 -4.48 0.77
C ILE A 83 2.65 -4.82 -0.65
N LEU A 84 3.53 -5.40 -1.48
CA LEU A 84 3.17 -5.84 -2.84
C LEU A 84 2.11 -6.93 -2.82
N GLY A 85 2.19 -7.88 -1.88
CA GLY A 85 1.18 -8.92 -1.70
C GLY A 85 -0.19 -8.34 -1.33
N TRP A 86 -0.22 -7.41 -0.38
CA TRP A 86 -1.45 -6.70 -0.01
C TRP A 86 -2.00 -5.87 -1.16
N LEU A 87 -1.16 -5.13 -1.87
CA LEU A 87 -1.56 -4.32 -3.03
C LEU A 87 -2.19 -5.19 -4.12
N LYS A 88 -1.58 -6.35 -4.44
CA LYS A 88 -2.14 -7.31 -5.40
C LYS A 88 -3.48 -7.87 -4.93
N THR A 89 -3.62 -8.15 -3.63
CA THR A 89 -4.87 -8.65 -3.05
C THR A 89 -5.97 -7.60 -3.14
N VAL A 90 -5.69 -6.36 -2.75
CA VAL A 90 -6.64 -5.24 -2.86
C VAL A 90 -7.04 -5.01 -4.31
N LEU A 91 -6.08 -5.03 -5.23
CA LEU A 91 -6.35 -4.88 -6.67
C LEU A 91 -7.29 -5.99 -7.18
N LEU A 92 -7.06 -7.25 -6.79
CA LEU A 92 -7.92 -8.37 -7.17
C LEU A 92 -9.34 -8.24 -6.59
N VAL A 93 -9.48 -7.76 -5.36
CA VAL A 93 -10.78 -7.51 -4.73
C VAL A 93 -11.54 -6.39 -5.43
N VAL A 94 -10.86 -5.30 -5.79
CA VAL A 94 -11.48 -4.20 -6.55
C VAL A 94 -11.92 -4.69 -7.93
N LEU A 95 -11.07 -5.46 -8.61
CA LEU A 95 -11.38 -5.99 -9.94
C LEU A 95 -12.54 -6.99 -9.90
N SER A 96 -12.61 -7.84 -8.87
CA SER A 96 -13.74 -8.76 -8.70
C SER A 96 -15.05 -8.02 -8.41
N LEU A 97 -15.02 -6.97 -7.58
CA LEU A 97 -16.18 -6.11 -7.33
C LEU A 97 -16.69 -5.44 -8.61
N LEU A 98 -15.79 -4.88 -9.42
CA LEU A 98 -16.15 -4.29 -10.71
C LEU A 98 -16.78 -5.32 -11.65
N LEU A 99 -16.25 -6.54 -11.67
CA LEU A 99 -16.78 -7.63 -12.49
C LEU A 99 -18.19 -8.02 -12.04
N VAL A 100 -18.45 -8.11 -10.73
CA VAL A 100 -19.79 -8.37 -10.19
C VAL A 100 -20.77 -7.26 -10.59
N ILE A 101 -20.38 -5.99 -10.44
CA ILE A 101 -21.22 -4.85 -10.85
C ILE A 101 -21.52 -4.91 -12.34
N TYR A 102 -20.51 -5.20 -13.16
CA TYR A 102 -20.67 -5.35 -14.60
C TYR A 102 -21.64 -6.49 -14.95
N LEU A 103 -21.51 -7.64 -14.29
CA LEU A 103 -22.42 -8.76 -14.49
C LEU A 103 -23.87 -8.40 -14.11
N LEU A 104 -24.08 -7.67 -13.02
CA LEU A 104 -25.42 -7.21 -12.62
C LEU A 104 -26.03 -6.29 -13.67
N LEU A 105 -25.26 -5.34 -14.19
CA LEU A 105 -25.69 -4.44 -15.28
C LEU A 105 -25.98 -5.21 -16.57
N ALA A 106 -25.12 -6.16 -16.92
CA ALA A 106 -25.30 -7.01 -18.08
C ALA A 106 -26.56 -7.88 -17.95
N SER A 107 -26.79 -8.50 -16.79
CA SER A 107 -28.00 -9.27 -16.53
C SER A 107 -29.26 -8.42 -16.54
N TYR A 108 -29.19 -7.20 -15.98
CA TYR A 108 -30.32 -6.26 -16.03
C TYR A 108 -30.65 -5.86 -17.46
N ARG A 109 -29.63 -5.57 -18.28
CA ARG A 109 -29.81 -5.22 -19.69
C ARG A 109 -30.34 -6.40 -20.51
N ALA A 110 -29.86 -7.61 -20.25
CA ALA A 110 -30.35 -8.82 -20.88
C ALA A 110 -31.81 -9.10 -20.50
N TYR A 111 -32.16 -8.97 -19.21
CA TYR A 111 -33.54 -9.07 -18.75
C TYR A 111 -34.44 -8.08 -19.47
N ARG A 112 -34.04 -6.80 -19.52
CA ARG A 112 -34.77 -5.74 -20.23
C ARG A 112 -35.00 -6.07 -21.71
N TRP A 113 -33.99 -6.60 -22.39
CA TRP A 113 -34.12 -7.03 -23.80
C TRP A 113 -35.10 -8.18 -24.01
N VAL A 114 -35.28 -9.05 -23.01
CA VAL A 114 -36.21 -10.18 -23.09
C VAL A 114 -37.64 -9.74 -22.75
N THR A 115 -37.81 -8.80 -21.82
CA THR A 115 -39.13 -8.41 -21.30
C THR A 115 -39.76 -7.20 -21.98
N GLU A 116 -38.96 -6.30 -22.58
CA GLU A 116 -39.51 -5.21 -23.38
C GLU A 116 -39.91 -5.78 -24.74
N GLU A 117 -41.21 -5.72 -25.05
CA GLU A 117 -41.71 -6.04 -26.39
C GLU A 117 -40.96 -5.16 -27.40
N PRO A 118 -40.34 -5.75 -28.46
CA PRO A 118 -39.78 -4.93 -29.53
C PRO A 118 -40.94 -4.09 -30.05
N LEU A 119 -40.75 -2.76 -30.10
CA LEU A 119 -41.70 -1.85 -30.71
C LEU A 119 -41.75 -2.20 -32.21
N ILE A 120 -42.54 -3.21 -32.55
CA ILE A 120 -42.85 -3.60 -33.92
C ILE A 120 -43.62 -2.40 -34.47
N LYS A 121 -42.89 -1.49 -35.09
CA LYS A 121 -43.50 -0.61 -36.07
C LYS A 121 -44.02 -1.54 -37.14
N GLU A 122 -45.33 -1.78 -37.13
CA GLU A 122 -46.04 -2.37 -38.24
C GLU A 122 -45.77 -1.46 -39.44
N VAL A 123 -44.78 -1.83 -40.25
CA VAL A 123 -44.60 -1.22 -41.56
C VAL A 123 -45.76 -1.78 -42.38
N GLU A 124 -46.88 -1.08 -42.36
CA GLU A 124 -47.93 -1.26 -43.35
C GLU A 124 -47.27 -1.09 -44.72
N ARG A 125 -46.96 -2.21 -45.37
CA ARG A 125 -46.65 -2.21 -46.78
C ARG A 125 -47.94 -1.80 -47.47
N VAL A 126 -48.06 -0.52 -47.77
CA VAL A 126 -49.08 0.00 -48.68
C VAL A 126 -48.84 -0.71 -50.01
N VAL A 127 -49.66 -1.73 -50.27
CA VAL A 127 -49.73 -2.35 -51.59
C VAL A 127 -50.41 -1.31 -52.47
N GLU A 128 -49.63 -0.68 -53.34
CA GLU A 128 -50.13 0.14 -54.43
C GLU A 128 -51.01 -0.73 -55.33
N VAL A 129 -52.32 -0.71 -55.10
CA VAL A 129 -53.30 -1.14 -56.10
C VAL A 129 -54.07 0.10 -56.52
N GLU A 130 -53.67 0.59 -57.69
CA GLU A 130 -54.30 1.69 -58.41
C GLU A 130 -55.83 1.52 -58.46
N LYS A 131 -56.57 2.32 -57.71
CA LYS A 131 -57.97 2.61 -58.00
C LYS A 131 -58.35 4.01 -57.53
N GLN A 132 -58.07 4.94 -58.44
CA GLN A 132 -58.74 6.20 -58.73
C GLN A 132 -59.73 6.78 -57.68
N VAL A 133 -59.32 7.94 -57.16
CA VAL A 133 -60.10 9.18 -56.94
C VAL A 133 -61.21 9.12 -55.88
N GLU A 134 -60.93 9.73 -54.72
CA GLU A 134 -61.62 10.96 -54.27
C GLU A 134 -60.77 11.70 -53.21
N LYS A 135 -60.67 13.01 -53.41
CA LYS A 135 -59.75 13.95 -52.74
C LYS A 135 -60.55 14.84 -51.81
N ILE A 136 -60.37 14.72 -50.49
CA ILE A 136 -60.82 15.70 -49.47
C ILE A 136 -59.78 15.70 -48.35
N VAL A 137 -58.73 16.54 -48.44
CA VAL A 137 -58.53 17.82 -47.71
C VAL A 137 -58.25 17.65 -46.21
N GLU A 138 -57.05 18.09 -45.84
CA GLU A 138 -56.33 18.09 -44.56
C GLU A 138 -57.10 18.66 -43.36
N VAL A 139 -56.95 18.07 -42.16
CA VAL A 139 -56.88 18.81 -40.89
C VAL A 139 -56.03 18.02 -39.88
N GLU A 140 -54.88 18.58 -39.50
CA GLU A 140 -54.10 18.22 -38.31
C GLU A 140 -55.00 18.32 -37.06
N LYS A 141 -54.99 17.33 -36.17
CA LYS A 141 -55.57 17.53 -34.84
C LYS A 141 -54.70 16.99 -33.73
N GLU A 142 -54.04 17.97 -33.13
CA GLU A 142 -53.37 17.98 -31.85
C GLU A 142 -54.22 17.38 -30.72
N VAL A 143 -53.51 16.67 -29.84
CA VAL A 143 -53.70 16.54 -28.39
C VAL A 143 -54.97 17.18 -27.81
N THR A 144 -55.86 16.36 -27.24
CA THR A 144 -56.84 16.81 -26.24
C THR A 144 -56.60 16.06 -24.93
N VAL A 145 -55.61 16.52 -24.18
CA VAL A 145 -55.61 16.39 -22.72
C VAL A 145 -56.65 17.41 -22.25
N THR A 146 -57.81 16.94 -21.79
CA THR A 146 -58.80 17.79 -21.13
C THR A 146 -58.21 18.29 -19.80
N GLU A 147 -57.66 19.50 -19.82
CA GLU A 147 -57.42 20.30 -18.61
C GLU A 147 -58.78 20.61 -17.96
N ILE A 148 -58.95 20.20 -16.71
CA ILE A 148 -60.12 20.56 -15.89
C ILE A 148 -59.80 21.96 -15.31
N PRO A 149 -60.63 22.99 -15.56
CA PRO A 149 -60.37 24.34 -15.05
C PRO A 149 -60.41 24.36 -13.51
N ASP A 150 -59.53 25.19 -12.92
CA ASP A 150 -59.27 25.29 -11.46
C ASP A 150 -60.49 25.66 -10.59
N GLU A 151 -61.64 25.99 -11.20
CA GLU A 151 -62.87 26.37 -10.50
C GLU A 151 -63.86 25.20 -10.28
N CYS A 152 -63.55 24.00 -10.79
CA CYS A 152 -64.43 22.83 -10.70
C CYS A 152 -63.87 21.76 -9.76
N THR A 153 -64.69 21.26 -8.83
CA THR A 153 -64.31 20.19 -7.91
C THR A 153 -65.00 18.88 -8.28
N GLN A 154 -64.27 17.77 -8.14
CA GLN A 154 -64.79 16.43 -8.40
C GLN A 154 -65.44 15.88 -7.12
N ILE A 155 -66.73 15.58 -7.17
CA ILE A 155 -67.50 15.04 -6.04
C ILE A 155 -67.93 13.61 -6.38
N ARG A 156 -67.63 12.66 -5.48
CA ARG A 156 -68.04 11.26 -5.61
C ARG A 156 -69.25 10.99 -4.73
N ARG A 157 -70.41 10.66 -5.32
CA ARG A 157 -71.61 10.22 -4.59
C ARG A 157 -72.11 8.91 -5.20
N ASN A 158 -72.40 7.92 -4.35
CA ASN A 158 -72.96 6.62 -4.76
C ASN A 158 -72.19 5.90 -5.88
N GLY A 159 -70.85 6.03 -5.92
CA GLY A 159 -70.00 5.35 -6.90
C GLY A 159 -69.84 6.06 -8.25
N GLU A 160 -70.62 7.12 -8.52
CA GLU A 160 -70.52 7.92 -9.74
C GLU A 160 -69.74 9.23 -9.49
N ILE A 161 -69.03 9.69 -10.52
CA ILE A 161 -68.18 10.88 -10.49
C ILE A 161 -68.96 12.05 -11.09
N TYR A 162 -69.24 13.07 -10.27
CA TYR A 162 -69.89 14.30 -10.71
C TYR A 162 -68.90 15.47 -10.64
N VAL A 163 -68.90 16.31 -11.67
CA VAL A 163 -68.12 17.55 -11.69
C VAL A 163 -69.08 18.69 -11.39
N SER A 164 -68.87 19.38 -10.28
CA SER A 164 -69.65 20.58 -9.92
C SER A 164 -68.74 21.79 -9.92
N CYS A 165 -69.15 22.83 -10.65
CA CYS A 165 -68.42 24.08 -10.80
C CYS A 165 -69.09 25.26 -10.06
N ASP A 166 -70.03 24.98 -9.15
CA ASP A 166 -70.84 26.00 -8.47
C ASP A 166 -70.18 26.64 -7.22
N GLY A 167 -68.85 26.55 -7.07
CA GLY A 167 -68.09 27.36 -6.11
C GLY A 167 -68.37 27.14 -4.62
N VAL A 168 -69.13 26.11 -4.22
CA VAL A 168 -69.37 25.78 -2.80
C VAL A 168 -68.43 24.65 -2.37
N THR A 169 -67.42 24.99 -1.57
CA THR A 169 -66.48 24.03 -0.98
C THR A 169 -67.16 23.19 0.10
N VAL A 170 -67.62 21.99 -0.27
CA VAL A 170 -68.13 21.02 0.71
C VAL A 170 -66.97 20.17 1.18
N SER A 171 -66.47 20.43 2.39
CA SER A 171 -65.47 19.59 3.06
C SER A 171 -66.09 18.24 3.44
N GLY A 172 -65.98 17.27 2.52
CA GLY A 172 -66.40 15.89 2.71
C GLY A 172 -65.29 15.01 3.30
N SER A 173 -65.65 14.25 4.33
CA SER A 173 -64.87 13.34 5.19
C SER A 173 -63.69 12.59 4.54
N PRO A 174 -62.56 12.39 5.25
CA PRO A 174 -61.40 11.64 4.73
C PRO A 174 -61.80 10.24 4.28
N THR A 175 -61.30 9.84 3.12
CA THR A 175 -61.47 8.49 2.59
C THR A 175 -60.69 7.48 3.44
N ILE A 176 -61.24 6.28 3.63
CA ILE A 176 -60.67 5.16 4.40
C ILE A 176 -59.22 4.80 3.99
N GLY A 177 -58.76 5.25 2.81
CA GLY A 177 -57.35 5.13 2.38
C GLY A 177 -56.33 5.89 3.24
N ASP A 178 -56.74 6.96 3.95
CA ASP A 178 -55.84 7.72 4.84
C ASP A 178 -55.75 7.12 6.26
N SER A 179 -56.56 6.10 6.56
CA SER A 179 -56.67 5.50 7.91
C SER A 179 -56.10 4.09 7.97
N GLY A 180 -54.92 3.83 7.39
CA GLY A 180 -53.95 2.79 7.81
C GLY A 180 -54.42 1.36 8.16
N LEU A 181 -55.60 0.92 7.74
CA LEU A 181 -56.20 -0.37 8.10
C LEU A 181 -56.15 -1.29 6.88
N LYS A 182 -55.45 -2.42 7.02
CA LYS A 182 -55.03 -3.29 5.91
C LYS A 182 -55.92 -4.52 5.68
N GLU A 183 -57.07 -4.62 6.33
CA GLU A 183 -57.98 -5.76 6.16
C GLU A 183 -59.43 -5.29 6.08
N ILE A 184 -60.06 -5.58 4.95
CA ILE A 184 -61.51 -5.43 4.72
C ILE A 184 -62.13 -6.76 5.17
N PRO A 185 -63.06 -6.79 6.14
CA PRO A 185 -63.70 -8.03 6.53
C PRO A 185 -64.69 -8.47 5.44
N ASP A 186 -64.65 -9.75 5.08
CA ASP A 186 -65.57 -10.37 4.12
C ASP A 186 -67.01 -10.31 4.65
N LEU A 187 -67.92 -9.87 3.77
CA LEU A 187 -69.36 -9.89 4.01
C LEU A 187 -69.84 -11.35 4.02
N VAL A 188 -70.28 -11.82 5.19
CA VAL A 188 -71.06 -13.04 5.35
C VAL A 188 -72.37 -12.87 4.56
N THR A 189 -72.57 -13.68 3.53
CA THR A 189 -73.86 -13.80 2.84
C THR A 189 -74.76 -14.77 3.60
N GLU A 190 -75.97 -14.32 3.92
CA GLU A 190 -77.13 -15.15 4.25
C GLU A 190 -78.02 -15.30 3.01
#